data_AF-A0A538DW06-F1
#
_entry.id   AF-A0A538DW06-F1
#
_cell.length_a   1.000
_cell.length_b   1.000
_cell.length_c   1.000
_cell.angle_alpha   90.00
_cell.angle_beta   90.00
_cell.angle_gamma   90.00
#
_symmetry.space_group_name_H-M   'P 1'
#
loop_
_entity.id
_entity.type
_entity.pdbx_description
1 polymer ?
#
loop_
_entity_poly.entity_id
_entity_poly.type
_entity_poly.pdbx_seq_one_letter_code
_entity_poly.pdbx_strand_id
1 'polypeptide(L)' 'SDGVKAHPEVVEALRDVSVAARTIQRDQVPEDVVGAVVFLCTSAADFITGQTMVIDGGQYFH' A
#
# COMPACT_ATOMS: atom_id res chain seq x y z
N SER A 1 3.78 -0.30 -12.66
CA SER A 1 4.55 -1.11 -13.63
C SER A 1 4.65 -0.35 -14.94
N ASP A 2 5.48 -0.80 -15.88
CA ASP A 2 5.64 -0.10 -17.17
C ASP A 2 4.33 -0.07 -17.99
N GLY A 3 3.49 -1.11 -17.89
CA GLY A 3 2.14 -1.10 -18.45
C GLY A 3 1.22 -0.03 -17.84
N VAL A 4 1.31 0.22 -16.53
CA VAL A 4 0.54 1.29 -15.87
C VAL A 4 1.04 2.68 -16.31
N LYS A 5 2.35 2.84 -16.48
CA LYS A 5 2.95 4.11 -16.95
C LYS A 5 2.58 4.41 -18.42
N ALA A 6 2.32 3.38 -19.23
CA ALA A 6 1.90 3.53 -20.62
C ALA A 6 0.43 3.97 -20.78
N HIS A 7 -0.36 3.93 -19.70
CA HIS A 7 -1.80 4.26 -19.69
C HIS A 7 -2.14 5.25 -18.56
N PRO A 8 -1.61 6.49 -18.62
CA PRO A 8 -1.83 7.49 -17.58
C PRO A 8 -3.31 7.85 -17.39
N GLU A 9 -4.12 7.79 -18.45
CA GLU A 9 -5.56 8.04 -18.42
C GLU A 9 -6.32 7.09 -17.48
N VAL A 10 -5.85 5.84 -17.37
CA VAL A 10 -6.44 4.84 -16.48
C VAL A 10 -6.08 5.15 -15.03
N VAL A 11 -4.84 5.59 -14.78
CA VAL A 11 -4.39 5.97 -13.45
C VAL A 11 -5.17 7.18 -12.95
N GLU A 12 -5.32 8.19 -13.80
CA GLU A 12 -6.02 9.43 -13.44
C GLU A 12 -7.50 9.18 -13.16
N ALA A 13 -8.18 8.38 -14.01
CA ALA A 13 -9.59 8.06 -13.83
C ALA A 13 -9.89 7.25 -12.55
N LEU A 14 -8.95 6.41 -12.10
CA LEU A 14 -9.16 5.51 -10.96
C LEU A 14 -8.59 6.04 -9.64
N ARG A 15 -7.77 7.09 -9.69
CA ARG A 15 -7.08 7.64 -8.52
C ARG A 15 -8.06 8.08 -7.44
N ASP A 16 -9.02 8.94 -7.79
CA ASP A 16 -9.97 9.50 -6.82
C ASP A 16 -10.87 8.42 -6.21
N VAL A 17 -11.26 7.43 -7.02
CA VAL A 17 -12.05 6.27 -6.57
C VAL A 17 -11.25 5.44 -5.57
N SER A 18 -9.97 5.18 -5.85
CA SER A 18 -9.11 4.42 -4.95
C SER A 18 -8.83 5.17 -3.64
N VAL A 19 -8.59 6.48 -3.70
CA VAL A 19 -8.40 7.30 -2.49
C VAL A 19 -9.66 7.32 -1.63
N ALA A 20 -10.83 7.51 -2.25
CA ALA A 20 -12.12 7.52 -1.55
C ALA A 20 -12.41 6.21 -0.80
N ALA A 21 -11.93 5.08 -1.31
CA ALA A 21 -12.14 3.77 -0.71
C ALA A 21 -11.25 3.48 0.52
N ARG A 22 -10.23 4.30 0.79
CA ARG A 22 -9.30 4.11 1.92
C ARG A 22 -9.83 4.75 3.19
N THR A 23 -9.41 4.28 4.36
CA THR A 23 -9.62 5.04 5.60
C THR A 23 -8.71 6.28 5.63
N ILE A 24 -7.49 6.15 5.10
CA ILE A 24 -6.55 7.25 4.94
C ILE A 24 -6.72 7.83 3.53
N GLN A 25 -7.39 8.99 3.46
CA GLN A 25 -7.84 9.66 2.23
C GLN A 25 -6.69 10.41 1.51
N ARG A 26 -5.62 9.69 1.18
CA ARG A 26 -4.53 10.18 0.32
C ARG A 26 -3.91 9.05 -0.48
N ASP A 27 -3.08 9.42 -1.46
CA ASP A 27 -2.22 8.46 -2.12
C ASP A 27 -1.23 7.80 -1.16
N GLN A 28 -1.00 6.52 -1.39
CA GLN A 28 0.12 5.81 -0.79
C GLN A 28 1.41 6.30 -1.43
N VAL A 29 2.41 6.54 -0.58
CA VAL A 29 3.77 6.88 -0.99
C VAL A 29 4.73 5.76 -0.58
N PRO A 30 5.92 5.63 -1.20
CA PRO A 30 6.86 4.56 -0.86
C PRO A 30 7.17 4.45 0.64
N GLU A 31 7.23 5.59 1.34
CA GLU A 31 7.55 5.69 2.76
C GLU A 31 6.53 4.96 3.64
N ASP A 32 5.26 4.85 3.21
CA ASP A 32 4.22 4.12 3.93
C ASP A 32 4.50 2.62 4.02
N VAL A 33 5.20 2.05 3.04
CA VAL A 33 5.59 0.63 3.00
C VAL A 33 6.94 0.42 3.66
N VAL A 34 7.87 1.36 3.51
CA VAL A 34 9.23 1.27 4.07
C VAL A 34 9.20 1.03 5.58
N GLY A 35 8.33 1.74 6.32
CA GLY A 35 8.23 1.55 7.77
C GLY A 35 7.86 0.11 8.18
N ALA A 36 6.92 -0.51 7.48
CA ALA A 36 6.51 -1.89 7.74
C ALA A 36 7.61 -2.90 7.36
N VAL A 37 8.30 -2.67 6.23
CA VAL A 37 9.44 -3.50 5.83
C VAL A 37 10.57 -3.42 6.85
N VAL A 38 10.91 -2.21 7.31
CA VAL A 38 11.93 -2.01 8.34
C VAL A 38 11.55 -2.75 9.62
N PHE A 39 10.29 -2.63 10.08
CA PHE A 39 9.80 -3.38 11.25
C PHE A 39 10.03 -4.90 11.09
N LEU A 40 9.64 -5.46 9.94
CA LEU A 40 9.82 -6.89 9.65
C LEU A 40 11.29 -7.32 9.59
N CYS A 41 12.23 -6.40 9.36
CA CYS A 41 13.67 -6.66 9.39
C CYS A 41 14.29 -6.49 10.79
N THR A 42 13.52 -6.14 11.82
CA THR A 42 14.01 -6.02 13.19
C THR A 42 13.69 -7.25 14.04
N SER A 43 14.36 -7.40 15.19
CA SER A 43 14.06 -8.45 16.17
C SER A 43 12.64 -8.35 16.77
N ALA A 44 11.96 -7.22 16.60
CA ALA A 44 10.57 -7.08 17.05
C ALA A 44 9.60 -7.96 16.26
N ALA A 45 10.02 -8.47 15.09
CA ALA A 45 9.23 -9.34 14.24
C ALA A 45 9.66 -10.83 14.29
N ASP A 46 10.51 -11.24 15.25
CA ASP A 46 11.14 -12.58 15.28
C ASP A 46 10.14 -13.76 15.31
N PHE A 47 8.90 -13.52 15.73
CA PHE A 47 7.85 -14.53 15.78
C PHE A 47 6.75 -14.34 14.70
N ILE A 48 7.01 -13.49 13.70
CA ILE A 48 6.08 -13.18 12.61
C ILE A 48 6.62 -13.83 11.33
N THR A 49 5.94 -14.86 10.84
CA THR A 49 6.29 -15.55 9.59
C THR A 49 5.06 -16.11 8.88
N GLY A 50 5.15 -16.28 7.55
CA GLY A 50 4.06 -16.82 6.72
C GLY A 50 2.81 -15.93 6.61
N GLN A 51 2.88 -14.69 7.08
CA GLN A 51 1.75 -13.76 7.07
C GLN A 51 1.77 -12.87 5.81
N THR A 52 0.60 -12.48 5.34
CA THR A 52 0.43 -11.39 4.38
C THR A 52 0.00 -10.14 5.13
N MET A 53 0.84 -9.10 5.14
CA MET A 53 0.52 -7.82 5.78
C MET A 53 0.00 -6.84 4.73
N VAL A 54 -1.27 -6.44 4.86
CA VAL A 54 -1.89 -5.43 3.97
C VAL A 54 -1.47 -4.03 4.42
N ILE A 55 -0.91 -3.27 3.49
CA ILE A 55 -0.49 -1.87 3.69
C ILE A 55 -1.11 -1.06 2.55
N ASP A 56 -2.35 -0.60 2.72
CA ASP A 56 -3.13 0.04 1.65
C ASP A 56 -3.91 1.29 2.10
N GLY A 57 -3.63 1.81 3.30
CA GLY A 57 -4.37 2.93 3.89
C GLY A 57 -5.76 2.56 4.42
N GLY A 58 -6.03 1.26 4.64
CA GLY A 58 -7.31 0.76 5.13
C GLY A 58 -8.36 0.72 4.03
N GLN A 59 -7.96 0.29 2.83
CA GLN A 59 -8.88 0.01 1.73
C GLN A 59 -9.53 -1.37 1.92
N TYR A 60 -8.75 -2.32 2.44
CA TYR A 60 -9.19 -3.66 2.79
C TYR A 60 -9.16 -3.88 4.30
N PHE A 61 -10.12 -4.66 4.80
CA PHE A 61 -10.19 -5.10 6.20
C PHE A 61 -10.21 -6.63 6.22
N HIS A 62 -9.33 -7.23 7.03
CA HIS A 62 -9.28 -8.68 7.27
C HIS A 62 -10.41 -9.15 8.18
#